data_AF-A0A5B1B5B2-F1
#
_entry.id   AF-A0A5B1B5B2-F1
#
_cell.length_a   1.000
_cell.length_b   1.000
_cell.length_c   1.000
_cell.angle_alpha   90.00
_cell.angle_beta   90.00
_cell.angle_gamma   90.00
#
_symmetry.space_group_name_H-M   'P 1'
#
loop_
_entity.id
_entity.type
_entity.pdbx_description
1 polymer ?
#
loop_
_entity_poly.entity_id
_entity_poly.type
_entity_poly.pdbx_seq_one_letter_code
_entity_poly.pdbx_strand_id
1 'polypeptide(L)'
;MSFKATLFIFDKEYPLLKLDYNLAQPVDYSGRPQGRTSGGKIYTTFAATKDDSGIYEAMFSPDQMVQGYIRVYRRDGMQKDFDIKFANTFVINANTRFNHDGTVNLLMDVEFSALIMKIRNSIYESTVNPSNPFIENNVTPTVREEKESIRVSNVKGPFDEAGNKVKYISPIHKYYYHVTLKNYEEGDDLDQVQWSVTYDDQEISMNENLTTGGDYEDGILKTAIKISKGKQSATIYAHTGNPNSNLSTTVTYKQVITFFIGGAGDKASFYGSGVTGIMKDVESSFNVKIGFLQYQSKYLGYNQVKGEKDIKNNVLDLIFNKDGTQINIVGHSLGGWNGAHLSNILSNKGYIVNTLITLDPVGEGGGVTIISDIHTLFPSPKADFWVNIHTDPKDYRADDLIADLGGQWIPRKNKPHVNHIIKCNHGKAKEMFNEILAKKTISASSILSSAISKFLEKRL
;
A
#
# COMPACT_ATOMS: atom_id res chain seq x y z
N MET A 1 34.70 -3.35 18.52
CA MET A 1 33.72 -2.67 17.65
C MET A 1 33.71 -3.39 16.30
N SER A 2 32.53 -3.73 15.77
CA SER A 2 32.38 -4.42 14.48
C SER A 2 31.87 -3.40 13.46
N PHE A 3 32.56 -3.27 12.32
CA PHE A 3 32.22 -2.36 11.22
C PHE A 3 31.65 -3.16 10.04
N LYS A 4 30.88 -2.50 9.18
CA LYS A 4 30.52 -3.00 7.85
C LYS A 4 31.21 -2.15 6.80
N ALA A 5 31.64 -2.76 5.70
CA ALA A 5 32.26 -2.05 4.58
C ALA A 5 31.65 -2.49 3.26
N THR A 6 31.54 -1.56 2.31
CA THR A 6 31.05 -1.83 0.94
C THR A 6 31.99 -1.15 -0.06
N LEU A 7 32.42 -1.90 -1.07
CA LEU A 7 33.21 -1.41 -2.21
C LEU A 7 32.26 -0.93 -3.32
N PHE A 8 32.53 0.25 -3.86
CA PHE A 8 31.82 0.87 -4.97
C PHE A 8 32.78 1.03 -6.14
N ILE A 9 32.54 0.30 -7.21
CA ILE A 9 33.38 0.27 -8.42
C ILE A 9 32.56 -0.28 -9.59
N PHE A 10 32.80 0.18 -10.81
CA PHE A 10 32.05 -0.25 -12.02
C PHE A 10 30.53 -0.09 -11.88
N ASP A 11 30.08 1.00 -11.23
CA ASP A 11 28.66 1.27 -10.90
C ASP A 11 27.97 0.15 -10.13
N LYS A 12 28.75 -0.65 -9.40
CA LYS A 12 28.30 -1.78 -8.58
C LYS A 12 28.73 -1.65 -7.13
N GLU A 13 27.95 -2.29 -6.27
CA GLU A 13 28.17 -2.33 -4.83
C GLU A 13 28.51 -3.74 -4.37
N TYR A 14 29.65 -3.90 -3.71
CA TYR A 14 30.14 -5.18 -3.20
C TYR A 14 30.25 -5.11 -1.67
N PRO A 15 29.30 -5.71 -0.92
CA PRO A 15 29.43 -5.87 0.51
C PRO A 15 30.68 -6.68 0.86
N LEU A 16 31.58 -6.11 1.64
CA LEU A 16 32.87 -6.72 1.95
C LEU A 16 32.78 -7.64 3.16
N LEU A 17 33.31 -8.85 3.00
CA LEU A 17 33.60 -9.80 4.08
C LEU A 17 34.98 -9.54 4.70
N LYS A 18 35.92 -9.06 3.89
CA LYS A 18 37.27 -8.68 4.32
C LYS A 18 37.72 -7.42 3.59
N LEU A 19 38.41 -6.55 4.33
CA LEU A 19 39.12 -5.39 3.83
C LEU A 19 40.48 -5.33 4.53
N ASP A 20 41.55 -5.25 3.75
CA ASP A 20 42.91 -5.02 4.24
C ASP A 20 43.61 -4.02 3.30
N TYR A 21 44.32 -3.06 3.85
CA TYR A 21 45.14 -2.13 3.09
C TYR A 21 46.33 -1.71 3.96
N ASN A 22 47.49 -1.52 3.33
CA ASN A 22 48.72 -1.21 4.05
C ASN A 22 49.53 -0.11 3.37
N LEU A 23 50.13 0.75 4.20
CA LEU A 23 51.08 1.78 3.82
C LEU A 23 52.29 1.65 4.75
N ALA A 24 53.50 1.60 4.19
CA ALA A 24 54.72 1.42 4.95
C ALA A 24 55.80 2.42 4.52
N GLN A 25 56.71 2.76 5.44
CA GLN A 25 57.91 3.55 5.15
C GLN A 25 59.15 2.74 5.55
N PRO A 26 60.19 2.70 4.71
CA PRO A 26 61.48 2.14 5.12
C PRO A 26 62.08 2.99 6.25
N VAL A 27 62.82 2.34 7.15
CA VAL A 27 63.52 2.98 8.28
C VAL A 27 65.01 2.66 8.24
N ASP A 28 65.84 3.59 8.71
CA ASP A 28 67.27 3.36 8.89
C ASP A 28 67.58 2.51 10.15
N TYR A 29 68.86 2.23 10.38
CA TYR A 29 69.32 1.46 11.53
C TYR A 29 69.00 2.09 12.90
N SER A 30 68.64 3.38 12.94
CA SER A 30 68.22 4.10 14.15
C SER A 30 66.70 4.16 14.33
N GLY A 31 65.94 3.57 13.40
CA GLY A 31 64.48 3.58 13.39
C GLY A 31 63.87 4.86 12.82
N ARG A 32 64.66 5.73 12.17
CA ARG A 32 64.15 6.95 11.53
C ARG A 32 63.68 6.65 10.10
N PRO A 33 62.57 7.23 9.62
CA PRO A 33 62.11 7.04 8.25
C PRO A 33 63.19 7.43 7.23
N GLN A 34 63.51 6.51 6.32
CA GLN A 34 64.54 6.65 5.28
C GLN A 34 63.96 6.33 3.90
N GLY A 35 63.06 7.18 3.41
CA GLY A 35 62.48 7.04 2.07
C GLY A 35 61.03 7.50 2.00
N ARG A 36 60.42 7.34 0.83
CA ARG A 36 58.99 7.65 0.62
C ARG A 36 58.12 6.49 1.10
N THR A 37 56.87 6.80 1.43
CA THR A 37 55.85 5.78 1.70
C THR A 37 55.64 4.91 0.48
N SER A 38 55.71 3.59 0.66
CA SER A 38 55.32 2.59 -0.33
C SER A 38 54.02 1.91 0.13
N GLY A 39 53.20 1.48 -0.82
CA GLY A 39 51.91 0.86 -0.53
C GLY A 39 50.92 1.06 -1.66
N GLY A 40 49.66 1.34 -1.31
CA GLY A 40 48.57 1.50 -2.29
C GLY A 40 47.85 0.20 -2.62
N LYS A 41 48.22 -0.91 -1.98
CA LYS A 41 47.55 -2.19 -2.16
C LYS A 41 46.29 -2.28 -1.30
N ILE A 42 45.18 -2.66 -1.92
CA ILE A 42 43.90 -2.86 -1.26
C ILE A 42 43.44 -4.29 -1.54
N TYR A 43 43.23 -5.07 -0.49
CA TYR A 43 42.77 -6.44 -0.55
C TYR A 43 41.33 -6.51 -0.08
N THR A 44 40.47 -7.13 -0.88
CA THR A 44 39.05 -7.28 -0.59
C THR A 44 38.60 -8.72 -0.78
N THR A 45 37.61 -9.13 0.03
CA THR A 45 36.88 -10.39 -0.18
C THR A 45 35.38 -10.09 -0.15
N PHE A 46 34.64 -10.54 -1.16
CA PHE A 46 33.18 -10.43 -1.23
C PHE A 46 32.57 -11.67 -1.92
N ALA A 47 31.24 -11.80 -1.87
CA ALA A 47 30.54 -12.88 -2.56
C ALA A 47 30.53 -12.61 -4.06
N ALA A 48 31.03 -13.56 -4.85
CA ALA A 48 31.08 -13.41 -6.30
C ALA A 48 29.67 -13.57 -6.89
N THR A 49 29.42 -12.86 -7.98
CA THR A 49 28.14 -12.84 -8.70
C THR A 49 28.35 -13.00 -10.20
N LYS A 50 27.26 -13.27 -10.93
CA LYS A 50 27.30 -13.30 -12.40
C LYS A 50 27.67 -11.95 -13.02
N ASP A 51 27.60 -10.87 -12.23
CA ASP A 51 27.78 -9.50 -12.68
C ASP A 51 29.21 -8.98 -12.39
N ASP A 52 30.20 -9.84 -12.19
CA ASP A 52 31.57 -9.43 -11.85
C ASP A 52 32.47 -9.17 -13.09
N SER A 53 31.88 -9.06 -14.29
CA SER A 53 32.62 -8.94 -15.57
C SER A 53 33.63 -7.79 -15.60
N GLY A 54 33.27 -6.62 -15.05
CA GLY A 54 34.16 -5.45 -15.03
C GLY A 54 35.47 -5.67 -14.26
N ILE A 55 35.46 -6.53 -13.23
CA ILE A 55 36.68 -6.89 -12.48
C ILE A 55 37.59 -7.75 -13.35
N TYR A 56 37.01 -8.73 -14.07
CA TYR A 56 37.77 -9.59 -14.97
C TYR A 56 38.32 -8.81 -16.17
N GLU A 57 37.51 -7.94 -16.77
CA GLU A 57 37.94 -7.08 -17.88
C GLU A 57 39.13 -6.19 -17.47
N ALA A 58 39.06 -5.55 -16.29
CA ALA A 58 40.16 -4.77 -15.76
C ALA A 58 41.39 -5.64 -15.42
N MET A 59 41.21 -6.88 -14.98
CA MET A 59 42.31 -7.83 -14.72
C MET A 59 42.97 -8.31 -16.03
N PHE A 60 42.22 -8.45 -17.12
CA PHE A 60 42.73 -8.85 -18.43
C PHE A 60 43.49 -7.72 -19.15
N SER A 61 43.26 -6.48 -18.74
CA SER A 61 43.85 -5.31 -19.39
C SER A 61 45.01 -4.74 -18.56
N PRO A 62 46.27 -4.80 -19.04
CA PRO A 62 47.42 -4.34 -18.28
C PRO A 62 47.44 -2.82 -18.05
N ASP A 63 46.75 -2.06 -18.89
CA ASP A 63 46.77 -0.59 -18.88
C ASP A 63 45.45 0.03 -18.38
N GLN A 64 44.42 -0.79 -18.13
CA GLN A 64 43.14 -0.27 -17.66
C GLN A 64 43.21 0.18 -16.22
N MET A 65 43.17 1.49 -16.03
CA MET A 65 43.02 2.09 -14.71
C MET A 65 41.54 2.25 -14.36
N VAL A 66 41.23 1.97 -13.10
CA VAL A 66 39.90 2.09 -12.51
C VAL A 66 39.92 3.06 -11.34
N GLN A 67 38.73 3.49 -10.94
CA GLN A 67 38.53 4.33 -9.78
C GLN A 67 37.29 3.87 -9.01
N GLY A 68 37.27 4.16 -7.72
CA GLY A 68 36.18 3.75 -6.85
C GLY A 68 36.40 4.19 -5.42
N TYR A 69 35.54 3.71 -4.53
CA TYR A 69 35.70 3.96 -3.11
C TYR A 69 35.16 2.82 -2.26
N ILE A 70 35.68 2.71 -1.04
CA ILE A 70 35.18 1.79 -0.02
C ILE A 70 34.56 2.62 1.08
N ARG A 71 33.28 2.40 1.36
CA ARG A 71 32.56 3.07 2.45
C ARG A 71 32.52 2.18 3.68
N VAL A 72 32.98 2.72 4.80
CA VAL A 72 32.90 2.08 6.12
C VAL A 72 31.71 2.66 6.87
N TYR A 73 30.87 1.80 7.45
CA TYR A 73 29.68 2.16 8.21
C TYR A 73 29.82 1.78 9.69
N ARG A 74 29.25 2.61 10.55
CA ARG A 74 29.09 2.27 11.97
C ARG A 74 27.92 1.28 12.15
N ARG A 75 28.08 0.27 13.00
CA ARG A 75 27.04 -0.76 13.21
C ARG A 75 25.84 -0.25 14.04
N ASP A 76 25.99 0.82 14.80
CA ASP A 76 25.01 1.43 15.71
C ASP A 76 24.00 2.37 15.01
N GLY A 77 23.72 2.14 13.73
CA GLY A 77 22.77 2.96 12.97
C GLY A 77 23.01 2.99 11.46
N MET A 78 23.99 2.22 10.96
CA MET A 78 24.35 2.15 9.54
C MET A 78 24.70 3.53 8.93
N GLN A 79 25.07 4.50 9.76
CA GLN A 79 25.56 5.79 9.28
C GLN A 79 26.97 5.62 8.71
N LYS A 80 27.26 6.37 7.64
CA LYS A 80 28.59 6.47 7.05
C LYS A 80 29.58 6.95 8.12
N ASP A 81 30.71 6.25 8.25
CA ASP A 81 31.84 6.67 9.07
C ASP A 81 32.86 7.44 8.21
N PHE A 82 33.54 6.75 7.29
CA PHE A 82 34.47 7.36 6.34
C PHE A 82 34.55 6.57 5.03
N ASP A 83 35.08 7.22 3.99
CA ASP A 83 35.38 6.60 2.71
C ASP A 83 36.90 6.47 2.52
N ILE A 84 37.33 5.38 1.88
CA ILE A 84 38.65 5.20 1.29
C ILE A 84 38.46 5.33 -0.22
N LYS A 85 38.87 6.44 -0.81
CA LYS A 85 38.78 6.65 -2.26
C LYS A 85 40.09 6.23 -2.93
N PHE A 86 40.01 5.63 -4.09
CA PHE A 86 41.17 5.26 -4.90
C PHE A 86 40.92 5.59 -6.36
N ALA A 87 41.98 5.96 -7.07
CA ALA A 87 41.96 6.25 -8.50
C ALA A 87 43.28 5.84 -9.12
N ASN A 88 43.37 5.86 -10.45
CA ASN A 88 44.53 5.36 -11.21
C ASN A 88 44.97 3.99 -10.67
N THR A 89 44.00 3.11 -10.52
CA THR A 89 44.14 1.86 -9.78
C THR A 89 44.10 0.70 -10.76
N PHE A 90 44.99 -0.27 -10.61
CA PHE A 90 44.95 -1.51 -11.40
C PHE A 90 44.35 -2.65 -10.59
N VAL A 91 43.63 -3.56 -11.27
CA VAL A 91 43.27 -4.86 -10.71
C VAL A 91 44.43 -5.80 -10.98
N ILE A 92 45.13 -6.25 -9.93
CA ILE A 92 46.38 -7.03 -10.06
C ILE A 92 46.22 -8.49 -9.63
N ASN A 93 45.11 -8.83 -8.97
CA ASN A 93 44.73 -10.20 -8.69
C ASN A 93 43.20 -10.28 -8.56
N ALA A 94 42.60 -11.32 -9.15
CA ALA A 94 41.19 -11.67 -8.98
C ALA A 94 41.07 -13.20 -8.87
N ASN A 95 40.96 -13.70 -7.64
CA ASN A 95 40.88 -15.13 -7.36
C ASN A 95 39.46 -15.51 -6.92
N THR A 96 38.77 -16.32 -7.72
CA THR A 96 37.44 -16.83 -7.40
C THR A 96 37.54 -18.24 -6.85
N ARG A 97 36.97 -18.49 -5.67
CA ARG A 97 37.05 -19.77 -4.97
C ARG A 97 35.69 -20.23 -4.46
N PHE A 98 35.48 -21.55 -4.52
CA PHE A 98 34.27 -22.21 -4.05
C PHE A 98 34.64 -23.56 -3.41
N ASN A 99 34.07 -23.85 -2.25
CA ASN A 99 34.19 -25.14 -1.58
C ASN A 99 32.78 -25.72 -1.40
N HIS A 100 32.57 -26.97 -1.84
CA HIS A 100 31.26 -27.61 -1.76
C HIS A 100 30.92 -28.14 -0.35
N ASP A 101 31.81 -27.97 0.63
CA ASP A 101 31.68 -28.49 2.00
C ASP A 101 30.65 -27.74 2.85
N GLY A 102 29.92 -26.79 2.26
CA GLY A 102 28.82 -26.07 2.87
C GLY A 102 29.23 -24.92 3.78
N THR A 103 30.53 -24.61 3.87
CA THR A 103 31.03 -23.56 4.78
C THR A 103 31.34 -22.23 4.10
N VAL A 104 31.45 -22.19 2.77
CA VAL A 104 31.84 -20.99 2.01
C VAL A 104 31.02 -20.86 0.72
N ASN A 105 30.29 -19.74 0.54
CA ASN A 105 29.66 -19.37 -0.73
C ASN A 105 30.73 -19.12 -1.81
N LEU A 106 30.36 -18.98 -3.09
CA LEU A 106 31.30 -18.53 -4.12
C LEU A 106 31.88 -17.15 -3.72
N LEU A 107 33.19 -17.09 -3.43
CA LEU A 107 33.87 -15.87 -2.98
C LEU A 107 34.87 -15.41 -4.03
N MET A 108 35.06 -14.10 -4.10
CA MET A 108 36.11 -13.48 -4.88
C MET A 108 37.05 -12.70 -3.95
N ASP A 109 38.35 -12.99 -4.06
CA ASP A 109 39.43 -12.22 -3.45
C ASP A 109 40.04 -11.32 -4.53
N VAL A 110 39.98 -10.00 -4.36
CA VAL A 110 40.49 -9.02 -5.33
C VAL A 110 41.56 -8.15 -4.69
N GLU A 111 42.72 -8.04 -5.36
CA GLU A 111 43.81 -7.13 -5.00
C GLU A 111 43.88 -5.98 -6.01
N PHE A 112 43.80 -4.76 -5.49
CA PHE A 112 43.96 -3.54 -6.24
C PHE A 112 45.32 -2.92 -5.94
N SER A 113 45.95 -2.31 -6.96
CA SER A 113 47.15 -1.48 -6.81
C SER A 113 46.80 -0.03 -7.17
N ALA A 114 46.47 0.76 -6.15
CA ALA A 114 46.12 2.16 -6.29
C ALA A 114 47.36 3.04 -6.31
N LEU A 115 47.55 3.80 -7.40
CA LEU A 115 48.60 4.80 -7.47
C LEU A 115 48.26 6.06 -6.68
N ILE A 116 46.98 6.27 -6.36
CA ILE A 116 46.56 7.32 -5.46
C ILE A 116 45.36 6.88 -4.61
N MET A 117 45.45 7.18 -3.32
CA MET A 117 44.39 6.88 -2.34
C MET A 117 44.13 8.12 -1.48
N LYS A 118 42.85 8.39 -1.20
CA LYS A 118 42.42 9.38 -0.21
C LYS A 118 41.72 8.65 0.93
N ILE A 119 42.36 8.66 2.11
CA ILE A 119 41.83 8.06 3.33
C ILE A 119 41.46 9.22 4.25
N ARG A 120 40.16 9.44 4.46
CA ARG A 120 39.64 10.62 5.16
C ARG A 120 40.12 11.92 4.47
N ASN A 121 40.96 12.71 5.16
CA ASN A 121 41.49 13.97 4.65
C ASN A 121 42.96 13.85 4.17
N SER A 122 43.55 12.66 4.24
CA SER A 122 44.95 12.43 3.87
C SER A 122 45.04 11.76 2.50
N ILE A 123 45.99 12.20 1.68
CA ILE A 123 46.26 11.64 0.35
C ILE A 123 47.59 10.89 0.39
N TYR A 124 47.56 9.64 -0.07
CA TYR A 124 48.74 8.89 -0.48
C TYR A 124 48.83 8.96 -2.01
N GLU A 125 49.98 9.33 -2.53
CA GLU A 125 50.24 9.38 -3.96
C GLU A 125 51.57 8.70 -4.28
N SER A 126 51.52 7.72 -5.19
CA SER A 126 52.69 7.04 -5.73
C SER A 126 53.47 7.97 -6.65
N THR A 127 54.79 7.82 -6.69
CA THR A 127 55.66 8.66 -7.54
C THR A 127 55.46 8.44 -9.03
N VAL A 128 54.83 7.33 -9.40
CA VAL A 128 54.50 6.98 -10.79
C VAL A 128 53.03 7.24 -11.12
N ASN A 129 52.28 7.89 -10.21
CA ASN A 129 50.89 8.27 -10.46
C ASN A 129 50.82 9.26 -11.64
N PRO A 130 50.05 8.97 -12.72
CA PRO A 130 50.04 9.81 -13.92
C PRO A 130 49.39 11.19 -13.68
N SER A 131 48.43 11.27 -12.77
CA SER A 131 47.75 12.51 -12.40
C SER A 131 47.03 12.34 -11.07
N ASN A 132 46.92 13.39 -10.27
CA ASN A 132 46.12 13.35 -9.05
C ASN A 132 44.69 13.83 -9.35
N PRO A 133 43.69 12.94 -9.52
CA PRO A 133 42.30 13.35 -9.75
C PRO A 133 41.63 13.93 -8.50
N PHE A 134 42.34 14.02 -7.38
CA PHE A 134 41.87 14.65 -6.14
C PHE A 134 42.42 16.08 -5.96
N ILE A 135 43.25 16.59 -6.89
CA ILE A 135 43.67 18.00 -6.93
C ILE A 135 42.64 18.80 -7.74
N GLU A 136 42.00 19.77 -7.10
CA GLU A 136 41.28 20.84 -7.78
C GLU A 136 42.32 21.74 -8.47
N ASN A 137 42.38 21.70 -9.81
CA ASN A 137 43.27 22.56 -10.58
C ASN A 137 42.82 24.03 -10.44
N ASN A 138 43.64 24.87 -9.80
CA ASN A 138 43.55 26.34 -9.83
C ASN A 138 43.86 26.87 -11.24
N VAL A 139 42.99 26.60 -12.21
CA VAL A 139 42.69 27.55 -13.29
C VAL A 139 41.75 28.57 -12.65
N THR A 140 41.91 29.87 -12.90
CA THR A 140 40.92 30.87 -12.45
C THR A 140 39.53 30.34 -12.79
N PRO A 141 38.72 29.93 -11.80
CA PRO A 141 37.52 29.21 -12.12
C PRO A 141 36.54 30.26 -12.60
N THR A 142 36.12 30.19 -13.87
CA THR A 142 34.67 30.13 -14.06
C THR A 142 34.26 28.95 -13.20
N VAL A 143 33.76 29.25 -12.01
CA VAL A 143 33.20 28.29 -11.06
C VAL A 143 32.24 27.45 -11.89
N ARG A 144 32.69 26.28 -12.34
CA ARG A 144 31.74 25.26 -12.76
C ARG A 144 31.32 24.67 -11.44
N GLU A 145 30.29 25.29 -10.86
CA GLU A 145 29.60 24.78 -9.70
C GLU A 145 29.43 23.28 -9.94
N GLU A 146 30.02 22.43 -9.10
CA GLU A 146 29.61 21.04 -9.07
C GLU A 146 28.13 21.09 -8.74
N LYS A 147 27.31 20.92 -9.78
CA LYS A 147 25.88 21.03 -9.68
C LYS A 147 25.41 20.09 -8.59
N GLU A 148 24.89 20.65 -7.50
CA GLU A 148 24.40 19.85 -6.40
C GLU A 148 23.33 18.89 -6.94
N SER A 149 23.38 17.63 -6.54
CA SER A 149 22.40 16.66 -7.02
C SER A 149 20.96 17.08 -6.69
N ILE A 150 20.04 16.77 -7.60
CA ILE A 150 18.61 17.02 -7.40
C ILE A 150 18.16 16.36 -6.11
N ARG A 151 17.40 17.10 -5.31
CA ARG A 151 16.83 16.61 -4.06
C ARG A 151 15.34 16.91 -3.97
N VAL A 152 14.59 15.91 -3.52
CA VAL A 152 13.20 16.10 -3.08
C VAL A 152 13.22 16.90 -1.78
N SER A 153 12.44 17.98 -1.72
CA SER A 153 12.31 18.81 -0.50
C SER A 153 10.89 18.85 0.05
N ASN A 154 9.89 18.51 -0.76
CA ASN A 154 8.50 18.46 -0.35
C ASN A 154 7.71 17.52 -1.25
N VAL A 155 6.70 16.86 -0.69
CA VAL A 155 5.76 16.00 -1.41
C VAL A 155 4.35 16.41 -1.03
N LYS A 156 3.50 16.68 -2.02
CA LYS A 156 2.10 17.02 -1.82
C LYS A 156 1.21 16.20 -2.73
N GLY A 157 0.00 15.95 -2.29
CA GLY A 157 -1.02 15.21 -3.04
C GLY A 157 -2.02 14.55 -2.09
N PRO A 158 -3.01 13.85 -2.64
CA PRO A 158 -3.29 13.70 -4.06
C PRO A 158 -4.08 14.90 -4.61
N PHE A 159 -3.87 15.22 -5.89
CA PHE A 159 -4.61 16.23 -6.63
C PHE A 159 -5.36 15.61 -7.81
N ASP A 160 -6.46 16.25 -8.22
CA ASP A 160 -7.10 15.98 -9.50
C ASP A 160 -6.30 16.64 -10.65
N GLU A 161 -6.78 16.45 -11.88
CA GLU A 161 -6.13 17.00 -13.08
C GLU A 161 -6.08 18.53 -13.09
N ALA A 162 -7.10 19.17 -12.51
CA ALA A 162 -7.23 20.62 -12.36
C ALA A 162 -6.43 21.18 -11.17
N GLY A 163 -5.75 20.34 -10.39
CA GLY A 163 -4.93 20.74 -9.24
C GLY A 163 -5.69 20.90 -7.93
N ASN A 164 -6.96 20.49 -7.86
CA ASN A 164 -7.72 20.51 -6.61
C ASN A 164 -7.32 19.34 -5.72
N LYS A 165 -7.24 19.58 -4.41
CA LYS A 165 -6.89 18.54 -3.44
C LYS A 165 -8.00 17.49 -3.35
N VAL A 166 -7.64 16.23 -3.55
CA VAL A 166 -8.56 15.09 -3.42
C VAL A 166 -8.50 14.54 -2.00
N LYS A 167 -9.66 14.43 -1.35
CA LYS A 167 -9.77 13.91 0.03
C LYS A 167 -9.68 12.39 0.09
N TYR A 168 -10.30 11.69 -0.87
CA TYR A 168 -10.35 10.22 -0.93
C TYR A 168 -10.06 9.73 -2.33
N ILE A 169 -9.09 8.85 -2.47
CA ILE A 169 -8.72 8.27 -3.76
C ILE A 169 -9.50 7.00 -4.04
N SER A 170 -9.55 6.64 -5.32
CA SER A 170 -10.03 5.36 -5.82
C SER A 170 -8.86 4.57 -6.41
N PRO A 171 -8.80 3.25 -6.23
CA PRO A 171 -7.71 2.44 -6.78
C PRO A 171 -7.71 2.35 -8.31
N ILE A 172 -8.76 2.86 -8.96
CA ILE A 172 -8.98 2.74 -10.41
C ILE A 172 -8.31 3.90 -11.15
N HIS A 173 -8.23 5.08 -10.53
CA HIS A 173 -7.79 6.33 -11.17
C HIS A 173 -6.34 6.67 -10.88
N LYS A 174 -5.75 7.47 -11.78
CA LYS A 174 -4.52 8.20 -11.50
C LYS A 174 -4.86 9.49 -10.75
N TYR A 175 -4.00 9.86 -9.81
CA TYR A 175 -4.00 11.15 -9.13
C TYR A 175 -2.64 11.81 -9.30
N TYR A 176 -2.61 13.13 -9.18
CA TYR A 176 -1.38 13.90 -9.36
C TYR A 176 -0.72 14.17 -8.01
N TYR A 177 0.60 14.03 -7.99
CA TYR A 177 1.44 14.29 -6.84
C TYR A 177 2.50 15.31 -7.25
N HIS A 178 2.70 16.29 -6.39
CA HIS A 178 3.55 17.44 -6.65
C HIS A 178 4.79 17.35 -5.78
N VAL A 179 5.95 17.51 -6.39
CA VAL A 179 7.24 17.53 -5.70
C VAL A 179 7.93 18.86 -5.92
N THR A 180 8.41 19.45 -4.83
CA THR A 180 9.33 20.59 -4.92
C THR A 180 10.76 20.06 -4.90
N LEU A 181 11.50 20.35 -5.97
CA LEU A 181 12.90 19.96 -6.12
C LEU A 181 13.83 21.08 -5.65
N LYS A 182 14.94 20.70 -5.02
CA LYS A 182 16.11 21.55 -4.81
C LYS A 182 17.19 21.16 -5.78
N ASN A 183 17.96 22.15 -6.22
CA ASN A 183 19.11 21.98 -7.11
C ASN A 183 18.76 21.39 -8.48
N TYR A 184 17.50 21.53 -8.88
CA TYR A 184 17.07 21.23 -10.24
C TYR A 184 17.40 22.44 -11.12
N GLU A 185 17.95 22.18 -12.31
CA GLU A 185 18.02 23.16 -13.38
C GLU A 185 17.45 22.55 -14.67
N GLU A 186 17.01 23.41 -15.57
CA GLU A 186 16.44 23.02 -16.85
C GLU A 186 17.40 22.08 -17.62
N GLY A 187 16.88 20.93 -18.05
CA GLY A 187 17.67 19.89 -18.73
C GLY A 187 18.16 18.76 -17.83
N ASP A 188 17.98 18.83 -16.51
CA ASP A 188 18.25 17.68 -15.64
C ASP A 188 17.33 16.49 -15.90
N ASP A 189 17.89 15.29 -15.72
CA ASP A 189 17.13 14.04 -15.75
C ASP A 189 16.23 13.90 -14.52
N LEU A 190 14.94 14.11 -14.73
CA LEU A 190 13.89 14.00 -13.72
C LEU A 190 13.56 12.54 -13.35
N ASP A 191 13.97 11.54 -14.14
CA ASP A 191 13.75 10.12 -13.81
C ASP A 191 14.58 9.66 -12.60
N GLN A 192 15.55 10.47 -12.18
CA GLN A 192 16.22 10.32 -10.88
C GLN A 192 15.24 10.42 -9.69
N VAL A 193 14.10 11.10 -9.85
CA VAL A 193 13.05 11.17 -8.83
C VAL A 193 12.19 9.91 -8.91
N GLN A 194 12.39 9.00 -7.97
CA GLN A 194 11.65 7.76 -7.83
C GLN A 194 10.45 7.93 -6.91
N TRP A 195 9.38 7.22 -7.24
CA TRP A 195 8.17 7.14 -6.44
C TRP A 195 7.98 5.72 -5.92
N SER A 196 7.71 5.61 -4.62
CA SER A 196 7.47 4.33 -3.97
C SER A 196 6.34 4.42 -2.95
N VAL A 197 5.81 3.29 -2.49
CA VAL A 197 4.63 3.24 -1.62
C VAL A 197 4.71 2.14 -0.57
N THR A 198 4.19 2.43 0.62
CA THR A 198 3.84 1.43 1.63
C THR A 198 2.32 1.34 1.78
N TYR A 199 1.78 0.13 1.86
CA TYR A 199 0.37 -0.14 2.06
C TYR A 199 0.05 -0.49 3.51
N ASP A 200 -1.19 -0.24 3.93
CA ASP A 200 -1.67 -0.49 5.30
C ASP A 200 -1.89 -1.97 5.64
N ASP A 201 -1.95 -2.84 4.65
CA ASP A 201 -2.24 -4.27 4.78
C ASP A 201 -0.99 -5.17 4.64
N GLN A 202 0.21 -4.58 4.59
CA GLN A 202 1.47 -5.33 4.52
C GLN A 202 2.20 -5.33 5.87
N GLU A 203 2.65 -6.52 6.29
CA GLU A 203 3.32 -6.72 7.59
C GLU A 203 4.80 -6.27 7.64
N ILE A 204 5.38 -5.73 6.56
CA ILE A 204 6.80 -5.33 6.52
C ILE A 204 7.00 -4.06 5.68
N SER A 205 7.81 -3.14 6.21
CA SER A 205 8.18 -1.81 5.70
C SER A 205 9.04 -1.81 4.42
N MET A 206 8.66 -2.57 3.39
CA MET A 206 9.27 -2.48 2.08
C MET A 206 8.43 -1.59 1.18
N ASN A 207 9.02 -0.48 0.74
CA ASN A 207 8.38 0.37 -0.24
C ASN A 207 8.34 -0.34 -1.60
N GLU A 208 7.15 -0.48 -2.18
CA GLU A 208 6.98 -0.95 -3.55
C GLU A 208 7.23 0.21 -4.51
N ASN A 209 8.04 0.00 -5.55
CA ASN A 209 8.28 1.02 -6.57
C ASN A 209 7.04 1.22 -7.45
N LEU A 210 6.71 2.47 -7.75
CA LEU A 210 5.56 2.86 -8.57
C LEU A 210 5.96 3.38 -9.94
N THR A 211 6.78 4.44 -9.99
CA THR A 211 7.18 5.13 -11.22
C THR A 211 8.40 6.03 -10.95
N THR A 212 8.92 6.66 -11.99
CA THR A 212 9.90 7.75 -11.90
C THR A 212 9.36 9.02 -12.56
N GLY A 213 10.03 10.15 -12.33
CA GLY A 213 9.86 11.37 -13.10
C GLY A 213 8.48 12.03 -12.99
N GLY A 214 8.14 12.84 -13.99
CA GLY A 214 6.90 13.62 -14.07
C GLY A 214 7.07 14.83 -15.01
N ASP A 215 6.02 15.63 -15.14
CA ASP A 215 6.04 16.87 -15.91
C ASP A 215 6.47 18.01 -14.99
N TYR A 216 7.54 18.74 -15.34
CA TYR A 216 8.04 19.86 -14.53
C TYR A 216 7.58 21.20 -15.10
N GLU A 217 6.84 21.96 -14.31
CA GLU A 217 6.34 23.30 -14.66
C GLU A 217 6.24 24.16 -13.39
N ASP A 218 6.54 25.45 -13.51
CA ASP A 218 6.43 26.44 -12.40
C ASP A 218 7.08 26.01 -11.07
N GLY A 219 8.24 25.35 -11.14
CA GLY A 219 8.99 24.93 -9.95
C GLY A 219 8.49 23.62 -9.30
N ILE A 220 7.55 22.92 -9.95
CA ILE A 220 6.90 21.73 -9.41
C ILE A 220 7.02 20.58 -10.41
N LEU A 221 7.51 19.43 -9.93
CA LEU A 221 7.40 18.16 -10.64
C LEU A 221 6.02 17.55 -10.35
N LYS A 222 5.17 17.42 -11.36
CA LYS A 222 3.84 16.83 -11.31
C LYS A 222 3.87 15.41 -11.88
N THR A 223 3.56 14.41 -11.05
CA THR A 223 3.57 13.00 -11.45
C THR A 223 2.19 12.38 -11.31
N ALA A 224 1.70 11.73 -12.37
CA ALA A 224 0.42 11.03 -12.36
C ALA A 224 0.59 9.57 -11.92
N ILE A 225 0.08 9.24 -10.73
CA ILE A 225 0.31 7.93 -10.10
C ILE A 225 -1.05 7.25 -9.85
N LYS A 226 -1.17 5.98 -10.26
CA LYS A 226 -2.28 5.10 -9.90
C LYS A 226 -1.84 4.18 -8.78
N ILE A 227 -2.61 4.15 -7.70
CA ILE A 227 -2.32 3.32 -6.54
C ILE A 227 -3.41 2.26 -6.40
N SER A 228 -3.13 1.05 -6.86
CA SER A 228 -4.14 0.00 -7.04
C SER A 228 -4.26 -1.01 -5.90
N LYS A 229 -3.32 -1.01 -4.94
CA LYS A 229 -3.29 -1.93 -3.79
C LYS A 229 -3.49 -1.17 -2.47
N GLY A 230 -3.54 -1.89 -1.35
CA GLY A 230 -3.86 -1.34 -0.04
C GLY A 230 -5.37 -1.31 0.19
N LYS A 231 -5.75 -1.27 1.47
CA LYS A 231 -7.14 -1.42 1.89
C LYS A 231 -7.74 -0.08 2.27
N GLN A 232 -7.21 0.59 3.28
CA GLN A 232 -7.74 1.83 3.85
C GLN A 232 -6.88 3.05 3.50
N SER A 233 -5.56 2.87 3.44
CA SER A 233 -4.63 3.96 3.13
C SER A 233 -3.35 3.47 2.45
N ALA A 234 -2.61 4.41 1.88
CA ALA A 234 -1.27 4.16 1.34
C ALA A 234 -0.39 5.39 1.61
N THR A 235 0.89 5.18 1.89
CA THR A 235 1.85 6.27 2.07
C THR A 235 2.81 6.28 0.89
N ILE A 236 2.85 7.40 0.17
CA ILE A 236 3.62 7.58 -1.06
C ILE A 236 4.83 8.44 -0.76
N TYR A 237 5.99 8.00 -1.25
CA TYR A 237 7.28 8.65 -1.07
C TYR A 237 7.80 9.13 -2.43
N ALA A 238 8.44 10.30 -2.45
CA ALA A 238 9.29 10.71 -3.56
C ALA A 238 10.74 10.82 -3.07
N HIS A 239 11.69 10.29 -3.82
CA HIS A 239 13.10 10.22 -3.41
C HIS A 239 14.05 10.12 -4.60
N THR A 240 15.25 10.69 -4.47
CA THR A 240 16.38 10.48 -5.42
C THR A 240 17.40 9.46 -4.91
N GLY A 241 17.05 8.74 -3.84
CA GLY A 241 17.88 7.77 -3.13
C GLY A 241 17.04 6.91 -2.21
N ASN A 242 17.36 6.81 -0.92
CA ASN A 242 16.50 6.10 0.02
C ASN A 242 15.23 6.91 0.37
N PRO A 243 14.04 6.28 0.45
CA PRO A 243 12.81 6.93 0.89
C PRO A 243 12.94 7.55 2.29
N ASN A 244 12.40 8.75 2.47
CA ASN A 244 12.36 9.46 3.74
C ASN A 244 10.91 9.68 4.16
N SER A 245 10.54 9.28 5.38
CA SER A 245 9.17 9.43 5.90
C SER A 245 8.67 10.87 5.97
N ASN A 246 9.57 11.84 6.13
CA ASN A 246 9.21 13.26 6.10
C ASN A 246 8.94 13.80 4.69
N LEU A 247 9.32 13.05 3.65
CA LEU A 247 9.11 13.37 2.23
C LEU A 247 8.10 12.40 1.63
N SER A 248 6.92 12.38 2.25
CA SER A 248 5.83 11.49 1.87
C SER A 248 4.48 12.17 2.01
N THR A 249 3.46 11.57 1.41
CA THR A 249 2.07 11.92 1.65
C THR A 249 1.24 10.65 1.83
N THR A 250 0.36 10.65 2.82
CA THR A 250 -0.58 9.55 3.04
C THR A 250 -1.91 9.87 2.36
N VAL A 251 -2.43 8.90 1.62
CA VAL A 251 -3.73 8.97 0.98
C VAL A 251 -4.69 7.98 1.63
N THR A 252 -5.97 8.34 1.64
CA THR A 252 -7.03 7.48 2.15
C THR A 252 -7.90 7.02 1.00
N TYR A 253 -8.20 5.73 0.95
CA TYR A 253 -9.10 5.18 -0.06
C TYR A 253 -10.57 5.43 0.29
N LYS A 254 -11.38 5.64 -0.75
CA LYS A 254 -12.82 5.41 -0.66
C LYS A 254 -13.08 3.99 -0.17
N GLN A 255 -14.04 3.82 0.73
CA GLN A 255 -14.41 2.52 1.28
C GLN A 255 -15.86 2.20 0.94
N VAL A 256 -16.18 0.91 0.91
CA VAL A 256 -17.56 0.44 0.79
C VAL A 256 -17.79 -0.60 1.88
N ILE A 257 -18.85 -0.43 2.66
CA ILE A 257 -19.31 -1.46 3.59
C ILE A 257 -20.75 -1.86 3.30
N THR A 258 -21.01 -3.17 3.25
CA THR A 258 -22.38 -3.70 3.16
C THR A 258 -22.69 -4.61 4.35
N PHE A 259 -23.75 -4.26 5.07
CA PHE A 259 -24.27 -5.07 6.17
C PHE A 259 -25.33 -6.05 5.67
N PHE A 260 -25.08 -7.35 5.82
CA PHE A 260 -26.05 -8.41 5.51
C PHE A 260 -26.67 -8.88 6.82
N ILE A 261 -27.94 -8.53 7.03
CA ILE A 261 -28.62 -8.68 8.33
C ILE A 261 -29.68 -9.78 8.22
N GLY A 262 -29.42 -10.89 8.90
CA GLY A 262 -30.30 -12.06 8.94
C GLY A 262 -31.50 -11.88 9.86
N GLY A 263 -32.57 -12.63 9.57
CA GLY A 263 -33.75 -12.74 10.41
C GLY A 263 -33.54 -13.59 11.67
N ALA A 264 -34.64 -13.92 12.36
CA ALA A 264 -34.56 -14.87 13.46
C ALA A 264 -34.24 -16.28 12.97
N GLY A 265 -33.44 -17.01 13.73
CA GLY A 265 -32.89 -18.30 13.32
C GLY A 265 -31.74 -18.22 12.30
N ASP A 266 -31.35 -17.03 11.81
CA ASP A 266 -30.29 -16.92 10.79
C ASP A 266 -28.89 -17.09 11.39
N LYS A 267 -28.51 -16.22 12.33
CA LYS A 267 -27.17 -16.23 12.96
C LYS A 267 -27.10 -16.95 14.29
N ALA A 268 -28.22 -17.01 14.99
CA ALA A 268 -28.37 -17.71 16.26
C ALA A 268 -29.69 -18.48 16.22
N SER A 269 -29.76 -19.56 16.99
CA SER A 269 -30.99 -20.34 17.14
C SER A 269 -32.12 -19.47 17.69
N PHE A 270 -33.35 -19.85 17.35
CA PHE A 270 -34.54 -19.12 17.77
C PHE A 270 -35.68 -20.08 18.04
N TYR A 271 -36.15 -20.12 19.29
CA TYR A 271 -37.28 -20.94 19.76
C TYR A 271 -37.30 -22.37 19.17
N GLY A 272 -36.19 -23.12 19.36
CA GLY A 272 -36.07 -24.51 18.92
C GLY A 272 -35.69 -24.70 17.46
N SER A 273 -35.68 -23.64 16.65
CA SER A 273 -35.13 -23.66 15.30
C SER A 273 -33.61 -23.49 15.33
N GLY A 274 -32.90 -24.34 14.59
CA GLY A 274 -31.45 -24.27 14.42
C GLY A 274 -30.98 -23.04 13.63
N VAL A 275 -29.67 -22.86 13.54
CA VAL A 275 -29.03 -21.78 12.78
C VAL A 275 -29.13 -22.08 11.28
N THR A 276 -29.72 -21.18 10.50
CA THR A 276 -29.96 -21.38 9.07
C THR A 276 -28.86 -20.79 8.17
N GLY A 277 -28.23 -19.68 8.56
CA GLY A 277 -27.15 -19.05 7.79
C GLY A 277 -27.56 -18.47 6.42
N ILE A 278 -28.85 -18.20 6.20
CA ILE A 278 -29.39 -17.72 4.92
C ILE A 278 -28.68 -16.46 4.44
N MET A 279 -28.54 -15.44 5.31
CA MET A 279 -27.89 -14.19 4.91
C MET A 279 -26.37 -14.29 4.83
N LYS A 280 -25.75 -15.27 5.50
CA LYS A 280 -24.33 -15.62 5.29
C LYS A 280 -24.10 -16.16 3.88
N ASP A 281 -25.02 -16.97 3.37
CA ASP A 281 -24.95 -17.49 2.00
C ASP A 281 -25.17 -16.37 0.96
N VAL A 282 -26.08 -15.43 1.24
CA VAL A 282 -26.29 -14.23 0.39
C VAL A 282 -25.03 -13.37 0.35
N GLU A 283 -24.46 -13.03 1.52
CA GLU A 283 -23.20 -12.29 1.64
C GLU A 283 -22.09 -12.99 0.84
N SER A 284 -21.86 -14.29 1.11
CA SER A 284 -20.79 -15.05 0.47
C SER A 284 -20.94 -15.09 -1.05
N SER A 285 -22.16 -15.32 -1.54
CA SER A 285 -22.46 -15.34 -2.97
C SER A 285 -22.28 -13.97 -3.62
N PHE A 286 -22.57 -12.89 -2.90
CA PHE A 286 -22.41 -11.53 -3.40
C PHE A 286 -20.95 -11.09 -3.41
N ASN A 287 -20.18 -11.43 -2.38
CA ASN A 287 -18.77 -11.07 -2.26
C ASN A 287 -17.93 -11.64 -3.41
N VAL A 288 -18.25 -12.83 -3.91
CA VAL A 288 -17.60 -13.40 -5.11
C VAL A 288 -17.78 -12.51 -6.34
N LYS A 289 -18.85 -11.70 -6.40
CA LYS A 289 -19.11 -10.76 -7.51
C LYS A 289 -18.35 -9.43 -7.37
N ILE A 290 -17.80 -9.11 -6.19
CA ILE A 290 -17.17 -7.81 -5.92
C ILE A 290 -15.66 -7.98 -5.77
N GLY A 291 -14.91 -7.53 -6.77
CA GLY A 291 -13.45 -7.70 -6.84
C GLY A 291 -12.62 -6.54 -6.27
N PHE A 292 -13.16 -5.72 -5.36
CA PHE A 292 -12.46 -4.54 -4.83
C PHE A 292 -11.94 -4.77 -3.41
N LEU A 293 -10.66 -4.46 -3.14
CA LEU A 293 -10.05 -4.56 -1.80
C LEU A 293 -10.68 -3.59 -0.79
N GLN A 294 -11.20 -2.46 -1.28
CA GLN A 294 -11.89 -1.42 -0.50
C GLN A 294 -13.33 -1.79 -0.14
N TYR A 295 -13.84 -2.90 -0.67
CA TYR A 295 -15.14 -3.41 -0.32
C TYR A 295 -15.02 -4.39 0.85
N GLN A 296 -15.82 -4.15 1.88
CA GLN A 296 -16.01 -5.05 3.00
C GLN A 296 -17.50 -5.35 3.19
N SER A 297 -17.78 -6.53 3.73
CA SER A 297 -19.12 -6.91 4.14
C SER A 297 -19.12 -7.38 5.59
N LYS A 298 -20.30 -7.34 6.21
CA LYS A 298 -20.50 -7.91 7.54
C LYS A 298 -21.84 -8.63 7.63
N TYR A 299 -21.78 -9.94 7.85
CA TYR A 299 -22.93 -10.73 8.26
C TYR A 299 -23.27 -10.55 9.75
N LEU A 300 -24.52 -10.13 10.02
CA LEU A 300 -25.06 -9.82 11.35
C LEU A 300 -26.42 -10.51 11.57
N GLY A 301 -26.74 -10.82 12.81
CA GLY A 301 -28.11 -11.14 13.21
C GLY A 301 -28.92 -9.86 13.43
N TYR A 302 -30.24 -9.93 13.27
CA TYR A 302 -31.13 -8.77 13.48
C TYR A 302 -30.91 -8.07 14.83
N ASN A 303 -30.65 -8.81 15.91
CA ASN A 303 -30.42 -8.25 17.25
C ASN A 303 -29.09 -7.49 17.39
N GLN A 304 -28.11 -7.73 16.50
CA GLN A 304 -26.78 -7.11 16.56
C GLN A 304 -26.74 -5.69 15.99
N VAL A 305 -27.87 -5.18 15.50
CA VAL A 305 -28.01 -3.82 14.97
C VAL A 305 -29.06 -3.00 15.71
N LYS A 306 -29.38 -3.42 16.95
CA LYS A 306 -30.34 -2.73 17.82
C LYS A 306 -29.64 -2.31 19.12
N GLY A 307 -29.87 -1.07 19.54
CA GLY A 307 -29.24 -0.50 20.73
C GLY A 307 -27.88 0.12 20.47
N GLU A 308 -27.51 1.12 21.27
CA GLU A 308 -26.33 1.94 20.98
C GLU A 308 -25.02 1.15 21.03
N LYS A 309 -24.89 0.21 21.97
CA LYS A 309 -23.68 -0.61 22.13
C LYS A 309 -23.47 -1.52 20.92
N ASP A 310 -24.50 -2.23 20.49
CA ASP A 310 -24.39 -3.14 19.35
C ASP A 310 -24.20 -2.40 18.03
N ILE A 311 -24.91 -1.28 17.83
CA ILE A 311 -24.68 -0.43 16.65
C ILE A 311 -23.26 0.13 16.65
N LYS A 312 -22.74 0.56 17.80
CA LYS A 312 -21.35 1.01 17.88
C LYS A 312 -20.38 -0.11 17.46
N ASN A 313 -20.42 -1.23 18.16
CA ASN A 313 -19.44 -2.30 18.01
C ASN A 313 -19.54 -3.04 16.66
N ASN A 314 -20.75 -3.23 16.15
CA ASN A 314 -20.99 -4.06 14.97
C ASN A 314 -21.12 -3.26 13.67
N VAL A 315 -21.34 -1.93 13.75
CA VAL A 315 -21.59 -1.07 12.59
C VAL A 315 -20.61 0.10 12.55
N LEU A 316 -20.61 0.97 13.57
CA LEU A 316 -19.84 2.21 13.53
C LEU A 316 -18.32 1.99 13.59
N ASP A 317 -17.86 1.07 14.42
CA ASP A 317 -16.42 0.76 14.58
C ASP A 317 -15.81 0.14 13.30
N LEU A 318 -16.64 -0.32 12.36
CA LEU A 318 -16.21 -0.84 11.06
C LEU A 318 -16.11 0.25 9.98
N ILE A 319 -16.61 1.46 10.24
CA ILE A 319 -16.60 2.57 9.28
C ILE A 319 -15.36 3.44 9.54
N PHE A 320 -14.30 3.20 8.77
CA PHE A 320 -13.00 3.85 8.95
C PHE A 320 -13.04 5.38 8.74
N ASN A 321 -13.75 5.84 7.71
CA ASN A 321 -13.91 7.27 7.43
C ASN A 321 -15.36 7.59 7.07
N LYS A 322 -15.93 8.62 7.69
CA LYS A 322 -17.37 8.91 7.55
C LYS A 322 -17.74 9.35 6.12
N ASP A 323 -17.04 10.33 5.58
CA ASP A 323 -17.41 10.98 4.32
C ASP A 323 -16.91 10.24 3.06
N GLY A 324 -15.96 9.32 3.22
CA GLY A 324 -15.38 8.54 2.12
C GLY A 324 -15.87 7.09 2.10
N THR A 325 -16.85 6.72 2.93
CA THR A 325 -17.42 5.38 2.97
C THR A 325 -18.84 5.36 2.41
N GLN A 326 -19.08 4.55 1.38
CA GLN A 326 -20.42 4.15 0.98
C GLN A 326 -20.94 3.08 1.94
N ILE A 327 -22.15 3.28 2.49
CA ILE A 327 -22.79 2.33 3.40
C ILE A 327 -24.02 1.74 2.74
N ASN A 328 -24.11 0.41 2.70
CA ASN A 328 -25.26 -0.31 2.21
C ASN A 328 -25.78 -1.31 3.25
N ILE A 329 -27.09 -1.58 3.21
CA ILE A 329 -27.78 -2.49 4.12
C ILE A 329 -28.64 -3.44 3.30
N VAL A 330 -28.48 -4.75 3.52
CA VAL A 330 -29.35 -5.79 2.97
C VAL A 330 -29.89 -6.60 4.14
N GLY A 331 -31.18 -6.45 4.45
CA GLY A 331 -31.82 -7.12 5.57
C GLY A 331 -32.91 -8.08 5.12
N HIS A 332 -32.97 -9.27 5.72
CA HIS A 332 -34.02 -10.27 5.49
C HIS A 332 -34.90 -10.44 6.71
N SER A 333 -36.22 -10.58 6.54
CA SER A 333 -37.15 -10.84 7.65
C SER A 333 -37.03 -9.78 8.77
N LEU A 334 -36.84 -10.18 10.03
CA LEU A 334 -36.57 -9.26 11.15
C LEU A 334 -35.31 -8.40 10.93
N GLY A 335 -34.32 -8.92 10.19
CA GLY A 335 -33.14 -8.18 9.77
C GLY A 335 -33.46 -7.07 8.77
N GLY A 336 -34.50 -7.24 7.94
CA GLY A 336 -35.05 -6.20 7.08
C GLY A 336 -35.68 -5.06 7.88
N TRP A 337 -36.43 -5.39 8.93
CA TRP A 337 -37.01 -4.41 9.86
C TRP A 337 -35.94 -3.63 10.61
N ASN A 338 -35.03 -4.32 11.31
CA ASN A 338 -33.95 -3.64 12.04
C ASN A 338 -32.96 -2.92 11.10
N GLY A 339 -32.71 -3.44 9.90
CA GLY A 339 -31.92 -2.77 8.87
C GLY A 339 -32.55 -1.45 8.40
N ALA A 340 -33.87 -1.42 8.27
CA ALA A 340 -34.62 -0.19 7.99
C ALA A 340 -34.49 0.84 9.13
N HIS A 341 -34.54 0.42 10.39
CA HIS A 341 -34.26 1.31 11.53
C HIS A 341 -32.81 1.80 11.54
N LEU A 342 -31.86 0.90 11.30
CA LEU A 342 -30.44 1.22 11.23
C LEU A 342 -30.20 2.31 10.17
N SER A 343 -30.87 2.25 9.03
CA SER A 343 -30.73 3.26 7.98
C SER A 343 -31.05 4.69 8.48
N ASN A 344 -32.11 4.83 9.28
CA ASN A 344 -32.52 6.10 9.87
C ASN A 344 -31.58 6.53 11.00
N ILE A 345 -31.12 5.58 11.83
CA ILE A 345 -30.17 5.87 12.93
C ILE A 345 -28.85 6.40 12.37
N LEU A 346 -28.31 5.75 11.34
CA LEU A 346 -27.08 6.17 10.67
C LEU A 346 -27.25 7.54 10.01
N SER A 347 -28.36 7.75 9.30
CA SER A 347 -28.70 9.03 8.67
C SER A 347 -28.81 10.17 9.70
N ASN A 348 -29.45 9.94 10.84
CA ASN A 348 -29.55 10.95 11.91
C ASN A 348 -28.20 11.25 12.57
N LYS A 349 -27.25 10.30 12.54
CA LYS A 349 -25.84 10.51 12.93
C LYS A 349 -25.01 11.16 11.81
N GLY A 350 -25.62 11.48 10.67
CA GLY A 350 -25.01 12.17 9.52
C GLY A 350 -24.23 11.25 8.59
N TYR A 351 -24.38 9.93 8.70
CA TYR A 351 -23.86 8.99 7.69
C TYR A 351 -24.83 8.91 6.51
N ILE A 352 -24.30 8.69 5.31
CA ILE A 352 -25.15 8.47 4.13
C ILE A 352 -25.32 6.97 3.95
N VAL A 353 -26.58 6.51 3.95
CA VAL A 353 -26.92 5.13 3.60
C VAL A 353 -27.32 5.12 2.14
N ASN A 354 -26.47 4.58 1.28
CA ASN A 354 -26.64 4.71 -0.16
C ASN A 354 -27.67 3.73 -0.69
N THR A 355 -27.60 2.46 -0.28
CA THR A 355 -28.53 1.43 -0.72
C THR A 355 -29.10 0.68 0.48
N LEU A 356 -30.42 0.72 0.64
CA LEU A 356 -31.17 -0.16 1.52
C LEU A 356 -31.91 -1.20 0.69
N ILE A 357 -31.80 -2.48 1.06
CA ILE A 357 -32.52 -3.58 0.44
C ILE A 357 -33.21 -4.36 1.55
N THR A 358 -34.53 -4.45 1.50
CA THR A 358 -35.34 -5.21 2.45
C THR A 358 -35.96 -6.40 1.73
N LEU A 359 -35.57 -7.60 2.16
CA LEU A 359 -36.00 -8.88 1.60
C LEU A 359 -37.04 -9.48 2.54
N ASP A 360 -38.29 -9.39 2.12
CA ASP A 360 -39.47 -9.85 2.83
C ASP A 360 -39.46 -9.47 4.32
N PRO A 361 -39.41 -8.16 4.63
CA PRO A 361 -39.18 -7.75 5.99
C PRO A 361 -40.40 -8.01 6.88
N VAL A 362 -40.15 -8.34 8.14
CA VAL A 362 -41.15 -8.75 9.13
C VAL A 362 -40.96 -7.97 10.42
N GLY A 363 -42.04 -7.53 11.06
CA GLY A 363 -41.98 -6.81 12.35
C GLY A 363 -43.24 -6.03 12.76
N GLU A 364 -44.32 -6.07 11.98
CA GLU A 364 -45.59 -5.37 12.30
C GLU A 364 -46.45 -6.11 13.33
N GLY A 365 -46.19 -7.39 13.61
CA GLY A 365 -46.98 -8.22 14.51
C GLY A 365 -46.91 -7.73 15.97
N GLY A 366 -48.06 -7.46 16.58
CA GLY A 366 -48.15 -6.87 17.94
C GLY A 366 -47.49 -7.66 19.07
N GLY A 367 -47.08 -8.92 18.84
CA GLY A 367 -46.35 -9.76 19.80
C GLY A 367 -44.88 -9.98 19.47
N VAL A 368 -44.40 -9.65 18.27
CA VAL A 368 -43.05 -10.00 17.82
C VAL A 368 -41.96 -9.22 18.55
N THR A 369 -42.23 -7.98 18.94
CA THR A 369 -41.31 -7.17 19.75
C THR A 369 -41.16 -7.66 21.19
N ILE A 370 -42.06 -8.52 21.67
CA ILE A 370 -42.03 -9.12 23.02
C ILE A 370 -41.12 -10.34 23.03
N ILE A 371 -41.06 -11.08 21.92
CA ILE A 371 -40.31 -12.33 21.79
C ILE A 371 -39.03 -12.19 20.96
N SER A 372 -38.82 -11.04 20.32
CA SER A 372 -37.66 -10.77 19.47
C SER A 372 -37.06 -9.39 19.77
N ASP A 373 -35.73 -9.34 19.76
CA ASP A 373 -34.98 -8.12 20.00
C ASP A 373 -34.96 -7.18 18.77
N ILE A 374 -36.14 -6.65 18.42
CA ILE A 374 -36.37 -5.71 17.31
C ILE A 374 -36.81 -4.33 17.81
N HIS A 375 -36.64 -3.31 16.98
CA HIS A 375 -37.13 -1.96 17.29
C HIS A 375 -38.66 -1.96 17.39
N THR A 376 -39.21 -1.30 18.42
CA THR A 376 -40.64 -1.29 18.72
C THR A 376 -41.43 -0.25 17.93
N LEU A 377 -40.76 0.79 17.43
CA LEU A 377 -41.38 1.83 16.62
C LEU A 377 -41.52 1.36 15.17
N PHE A 378 -42.47 1.92 14.43
CA PHE A 378 -42.57 1.67 12.99
C PHE A 378 -41.33 2.22 12.27
N PRO A 379 -40.72 1.50 11.31
CA PRO A 379 -39.55 1.99 10.61
C PRO A 379 -39.87 3.22 9.77
N SER A 380 -38.95 4.19 9.79
CA SER A 380 -38.93 5.35 8.89
C SER A 380 -37.61 5.37 8.14
N PRO A 381 -37.42 4.49 7.15
CA PRO A 381 -36.13 4.32 6.48
C PRO A 381 -35.62 5.62 5.86
N LYS A 382 -34.31 5.81 5.91
CA LYS A 382 -33.59 6.90 5.23
C LYS A 382 -32.40 6.31 4.50
N ALA A 383 -32.49 6.29 3.18
CA ALA A 383 -31.42 5.88 2.28
C ALA A 383 -31.58 6.60 0.93
N ASP A 384 -30.48 6.80 0.20
CA ASP A 384 -30.52 7.43 -1.13
C ASP A 384 -31.31 6.57 -2.12
N PHE A 385 -31.19 5.25 -2.01
CA PHE A 385 -31.95 4.30 -2.81
C PHE A 385 -32.45 3.14 -1.94
N TRP A 386 -33.71 2.76 -2.12
CA TRP A 386 -34.35 1.71 -1.33
C TRP A 386 -35.13 0.75 -2.23
N VAL A 387 -34.74 -0.51 -2.18
CA VAL A 387 -35.45 -1.63 -2.80
C VAL A 387 -36.14 -2.45 -1.72
N ASN A 388 -37.42 -2.70 -1.88
CA ASN A 388 -38.20 -3.57 -1.03
C ASN A 388 -38.79 -4.70 -1.88
N ILE A 389 -38.57 -5.94 -1.44
CA ILE A 389 -39.07 -7.15 -2.09
C ILE A 389 -39.93 -7.90 -1.10
N HIS A 390 -41.16 -8.24 -1.48
CA HIS A 390 -42.11 -9.02 -0.68
C HIS A 390 -42.28 -10.41 -1.27
N THR A 391 -42.55 -11.39 -0.40
CA THR A 391 -43.01 -12.68 -0.87
C THR A 391 -44.54 -12.79 -0.85
N ASP A 392 -45.08 -13.50 -1.84
CA ASP A 392 -46.47 -13.93 -1.95
C ASP A 392 -46.50 -15.36 -2.56
N PRO A 393 -46.08 -16.39 -1.79
CA PRO A 393 -45.95 -17.75 -2.28
C PRO A 393 -47.31 -18.37 -2.61
N LYS A 394 -47.37 -19.20 -3.67
CA LYS A 394 -48.61 -19.92 -4.05
C LYS A 394 -48.97 -21.05 -3.08
N ASP A 395 -47.96 -21.73 -2.55
CA ASP A 395 -48.10 -22.84 -1.61
C ASP A 395 -47.50 -22.42 -0.27
N TYR A 396 -48.35 -21.88 0.61
CA TYR A 396 -47.93 -21.43 1.94
C TYR A 396 -47.45 -22.62 2.77
N ARG A 397 -46.14 -22.72 3.02
CA ARG A 397 -45.60 -23.69 3.96
C ARG A 397 -45.72 -23.12 5.37
N ALA A 398 -46.57 -23.72 6.19
CA ALA A 398 -46.75 -23.40 7.62
C ALA A 398 -45.52 -23.67 8.50
N ASP A 399 -44.36 -23.98 7.91
CA ASP A 399 -43.11 -24.27 8.62
C ASP A 399 -42.35 -22.99 9.03
N ASP A 400 -42.92 -21.79 8.79
CA ASP A 400 -42.29 -20.50 9.04
C ASP A 400 -42.98 -19.75 10.21
N LEU A 401 -42.93 -20.37 11.40
CA LEU A 401 -43.52 -19.88 12.67
C LEU A 401 -43.23 -18.39 12.96
N ILE A 402 -42.12 -17.87 12.44
CA ILE A 402 -41.66 -16.50 12.66
C ILE A 402 -42.28 -15.51 11.67
N ALA A 403 -42.54 -15.91 10.42
CA ALA A 403 -43.22 -15.07 9.43
C ALA A 403 -44.69 -14.83 9.83
N ASP A 404 -45.37 -15.88 10.33
CA ASP A 404 -46.75 -15.80 10.85
C ASP A 404 -46.86 -14.96 12.14
N LEU A 405 -45.90 -15.08 13.06
CA LEU A 405 -45.93 -14.32 14.32
C LEU A 405 -45.48 -12.87 14.15
N GLY A 406 -44.63 -12.60 13.16
CA GLY A 406 -43.95 -11.34 13.01
C GLY A 406 -44.69 -10.29 12.19
N GLY A 407 -45.65 -10.68 11.35
CA GLY A 407 -46.39 -9.80 10.45
C GLY A 407 -45.50 -9.13 9.40
N GLN A 408 -45.72 -9.45 8.12
CA GLN A 408 -44.99 -8.83 7.01
C GLN A 408 -45.12 -7.30 7.07
N TRP A 409 -43.99 -6.60 7.06
CA TRP A 409 -43.97 -5.14 7.13
C TRP A 409 -44.19 -4.55 5.76
N ILE A 410 -45.32 -3.89 5.54
CA ILE A 410 -45.61 -3.20 4.28
C ILE A 410 -45.24 -1.73 4.44
N PRO A 411 -44.29 -1.18 3.68
CA PRO A 411 -43.95 0.24 3.72
C PRO A 411 -45.14 1.18 3.43
N ARG A 412 -45.66 1.87 4.45
CA ARG A 412 -46.80 2.81 4.31
C ARG A 412 -46.41 4.29 4.29
N LYS A 413 -45.40 4.71 5.08
CA LYS A 413 -45.03 6.13 5.29
C LYS A 413 -43.95 6.62 4.31
N ASN A 414 -42.81 5.94 4.28
CA ASN A 414 -41.76 6.19 3.29
C ASN A 414 -41.91 5.12 2.21
N LYS A 415 -41.96 5.54 0.95
CA LYS A 415 -42.12 4.59 -0.16
C LYS A 415 -40.74 4.15 -0.66
N PRO A 416 -40.51 2.84 -0.82
CA PRO A 416 -39.31 2.37 -1.49
C PRO A 416 -39.28 2.87 -2.94
N HIS A 417 -38.09 3.06 -3.46
CA HIS A 417 -37.87 3.43 -4.86
C HIS A 417 -38.29 2.28 -5.79
N VAL A 418 -38.08 1.05 -5.34
CA VAL A 418 -38.58 -0.17 -5.99
C VAL A 418 -39.35 -0.98 -4.98
N ASN A 419 -40.63 -1.24 -5.24
CA ASN A 419 -41.43 -2.19 -4.48
C ASN A 419 -41.80 -3.37 -5.39
N HIS A 420 -41.40 -4.59 -5.03
CA HIS A 420 -41.61 -5.77 -5.87
C HIS A 420 -42.19 -6.93 -5.06
N ILE A 421 -43.02 -7.76 -5.71
CA ILE A 421 -43.63 -8.94 -5.09
C ILE A 421 -43.19 -10.16 -5.91
N ILE A 422 -42.62 -11.17 -5.25
CA ILE A 422 -42.15 -12.42 -5.84
C ILE A 422 -42.88 -13.62 -5.24
N LYS A 423 -43.09 -14.68 -6.03
CA LYS A 423 -43.79 -15.91 -5.63
C LYS A 423 -42.87 -16.98 -5.05
N CYS A 424 -41.85 -16.59 -4.28
CA CYS A 424 -40.96 -17.53 -3.58
C CYS A 424 -41.34 -17.61 -2.08
N ASN A 425 -40.83 -18.61 -1.37
CA ASN A 425 -41.05 -18.71 0.08
C ASN A 425 -40.19 -17.71 0.86
N HIS A 426 -40.64 -17.34 2.06
CA HIS A 426 -39.98 -16.37 2.95
C HIS A 426 -38.49 -16.66 3.18
N GLY A 427 -38.11 -17.90 3.47
CA GLY A 427 -36.69 -18.28 3.66
C GLY A 427 -35.79 -18.17 2.41
N LYS A 428 -36.31 -17.83 1.22
CA LYS A 428 -35.55 -17.78 -0.04
C LYS A 428 -34.87 -16.42 -0.29
N ALA A 429 -34.15 -15.88 0.69
CA ALA A 429 -33.51 -14.56 0.58
C ALA A 429 -32.58 -14.41 -0.63
N LYS A 430 -31.81 -15.47 -0.96
CA LYS A 430 -30.94 -15.46 -2.15
C LYS A 430 -31.73 -15.37 -3.46
N GLU A 431 -32.90 -16.00 -3.54
CA GLU A 431 -33.79 -15.92 -4.70
C GLU A 431 -34.33 -14.49 -4.83
N MET A 432 -34.89 -13.94 -3.75
CA MET A 432 -35.36 -12.55 -3.71
C MET A 432 -34.27 -11.55 -4.12
N PHE A 433 -33.05 -11.70 -3.58
CA PHE A 433 -31.95 -10.78 -3.86
C PHE A 433 -31.50 -10.80 -5.33
N ASN A 434 -31.66 -11.94 -6.02
CA ASN A 434 -31.29 -12.09 -7.42
C ASN A 434 -32.49 -12.00 -8.39
N GLU A 435 -33.71 -11.79 -7.88
CA GLU A 435 -34.93 -11.68 -8.69
C GLU A 435 -34.83 -10.55 -9.71
N ILE A 436 -35.34 -10.79 -10.92
CA ILE A 436 -35.35 -9.81 -12.00
C ILE A 436 -36.52 -8.85 -11.78
N LEU A 437 -36.21 -7.63 -11.33
CA LEU A 437 -37.18 -6.60 -10.95
C LEU A 437 -37.71 -5.80 -12.15
N ALA A 438 -36.87 -5.49 -13.13
CA ALA A 438 -37.25 -4.68 -14.31
C ALA A 438 -36.24 -4.82 -15.45
N LYS A 439 -36.69 -4.98 -16.71
CA LYS A 439 -35.84 -5.39 -17.85
C LYS A 439 -35.14 -6.73 -17.53
N LYS A 440 -34.80 -7.56 -18.52
CA LYS A 440 -34.43 -8.98 -18.29
C LYS A 440 -33.16 -9.22 -17.42
N THR A 441 -32.53 -8.20 -16.84
CA THR A 441 -31.23 -8.29 -16.14
C THR A 441 -31.11 -7.50 -14.83
N ILE A 442 -32.09 -6.66 -14.42
CA ILE A 442 -31.93 -5.82 -13.21
C ILE A 442 -32.51 -6.55 -12.00
N SER A 443 -31.65 -6.91 -11.05
CA SER A 443 -32.00 -7.43 -9.73
C SER A 443 -31.52 -6.51 -8.59
N ALA A 444 -32.01 -6.73 -7.37
CA ALA A 444 -31.51 -6.06 -6.17
C ALA A 444 -29.98 -6.23 -6.01
N SER A 445 -29.47 -7.44 -6.28
CA SER A 445 -28.03 -7.73 -6.33
C SER A 445 -27.30 -6.88 -7.37
N SER A 446 -27.83 -6.76 -8.59
CA SER A 446 -27.20 -5.95 -9.64
C SER A 446 -27.24 -4.44 -9.36
N ILE A 447 -28.30 -3.96 -8.71
CA ILE A 447 -28.43 -2.57 -8.29
C ILE A 447 -27.35 -2.25 -7.27
N LEU A 448 -27.18 -3.11 -6.27
CA LEU A 448 -26.14 -2.94 -5.26
C LEU A 448 -24.74 -2.99 -5.89
N SER A 449 -24.44 -3.98 -6.74
CA SER A 449 -23.12 -4.08 -7.36
C SER A 449 -22.83 -2.86 -8.24
N SER A 450 -23.82 -2.37 -9.00
CA SER A 450 -23.69 -1.18 -9.83
C SER A 450 -23.45 0.08 -8.98
N ALA A 451 -24.15 0.23 -7.85
CA ALA A 451 -23.94 1.34 -6.93
C ALA A 451 -22.50 1.35 -6.36
N ILE A 452 -22.01 0.17 -5.95
CA ILE A 452 -20.64 -0.02 -5.45
C ILE A 452 -19.60 0.34 -6.52
N SER A 453 -19.72 -0.22 -7.73
CA SER A 453 -18.80 0.09 -8.84
C SER A 453 -18.81 1.59 -9.15
N LYS A 454 -19.98 2.21 -9.29
CA LYS A 454 -20.10 3.65 -9.58
C LYS A 454 -19.43 4.53 -8.53
N PHE A 455 -19.55 4.20 -7.25
CA PHE A 455 -18.94 4.98 -6.17
C PHE A 455 -17.41 4.93 -6.22
N LEU A 456 -16.85 3.72 -6.44
CA LEU A 456 -15.42 3.52 -6.57
C LEU A 456 -14.88 4.08 -7.89
N GLU A 457 -15.66 4.06 -8.97
CA GLU A 457 -15.27 4.61 -10.28
C GLU A 457 -15.45 6.12 -10.39
N LYS A 458 -16.21 6.77 -9.50
CA LYS A 458 -16.36 8.24 -9.54
C LYS A 458 -15.06 8.93 -9.10
N ARG A 459 -14.60 9.98 -9.79
CA ARG A 459 -13.61 10.94 -9.23
C ARG A 459 -14.37 11.92 -8.33
N LEU A 460 -13.93 12.09 -7.08
CA LEU A 460 -14.53 13.05 -6.13
C LEU A 460 -13.68 14.30 -6.02
#